data_AF-A0A0D0GFZ1-F1
#
_entry.id   AF-A0A0D0GFZ1-F1
#
_cell.length_a   1.000
_cell.length_b   1.000
_cell.length_c   1.000
_cell.angle_alpha   90.00
_cell.angle_beta   90.00
_cell.angle_gamma   90.00
#
_symmetry.space_group_name_H-M   'P 1'
#
loop_
_entity.id
_entity.type
_entity.pdbx_description
1 polymer ?
#
loop_
_entity_poly.entity_id
_entity_poly.type
_entity_poly.pdbx_seq_one_letter_code
_entity_poly.pdbx_strand_id
1 'polypeptide(L)'
;MDIFNILNNLEKVDQEIYERLSPRRKVMKVFFNLGKKISVAALPMALATMLQKAYGQTTASTGVIDSLNFALALEYMEFHLYNNALTVTPSLIPNEDKPIITAMRNHEQAHINLLIQTIQSLNGTVRSAMPYEAFDYTKVAVNVNTSYSIFLRTAMLIEDLGVRARKGQLISLTANNTVLAAAVRIHSLEARHSAQIRLMINKMQLTNMKSLRPWPGQRRSDNGELIKDNFNDSALGVMAPIYDKDSTATNSEIKTVQAGISLIGINGNTEITVAPAAESFDEFLLTASAKKIASDLFIKAGYKLI
;
A
#
# COMPACT_ATOMS: atom_id res chain seq x y z
N MET A 1 -27.36 29.78 43.35
CA MET A 1 -26.40 29.04 42.51
C MET A 1 -26.06 29.95 41.35
N ASP A 2 -24.83 30.41 41.28
CA ASP A 2 -24.43 31.49 40.38
C ASP A 2 -24.05 30.94 39.00
N ILE A 3 -25.02 30.96 38.08
CA ILE A 3 -24.90 30.41 36.73
C ILE A 3 -23.80 31.14 35.92
N PHE A 4 -23.51 32.40 36.23
CA PHE A 4 -22.45 33.17 35.57
C PHE A 4 -21.05 32.70 35.99
N ASN A 5 -20.90 32.23 37.23
CA ASN A 5 -19.66 31.61 37.70
C ASN A 5 -19.44 30.20 37.11
N ILE A 6 -20.50 29.48 36.74
CA ILE A 6 -20.39 28.17 36.06
C ILE A 6 -19.96 28.37 34.59
N LEU A 7 -20.48 29.39 33.90
CA LEU A 7 -20.10 29.70 32.52
C LEU A 7 -18.66 30.24 32.42
N ASN A 8 -18.23 31.10 33.35
CA ASN A 8 -16.84 31.57 33.41
C ASN A 8 -15.83 30.45 33.76
N ASN A 9 -16.25 29.40 34.48
CA ASN A 9 -15.41 28.24 34.74
C ASN A 9 -15.43 27.22 33.59
N LEU A 10 -16.46 27.22 32.73
CA LEU A 10 -16.51 26.45 31.47
C LEU A 10 -15.63 27.06 30.37
N GLU A 11 -15.49 28.39 30.34
CA GLU A 11 -14.60 29.10 29.42
C GLU A 11 -13.12 28.97 29.80
N LYS A 12 -12.84 28.68 31.08
CA LYS A 12 -11.49 28.34 31.60
C LYS A 12 -11.14 26.85 31.51
N VAL A 13 -11.99 26.03 30.90
CA VAL A 13 -11.65 24.62 30.62
C VAL A 13 -10.58 24.60 29.53
N ASP A 14 -9.34 24.60 30.00
CA ASP A 14 -8.05 24.38 29.34
C ASP A 14 -8.11 24.14 27.82
N GLN A 15 -7.55 25.10 27.07
CA GLN A 15 -7.06 24.85 25.70
C GLN A 15 -6.16 23.59 25.65
N GLU A 16 -5.47 23.27 26.76
CA GLU A 16 -4.65 22.07 26.89
C GLU A 16 -5.45 20.75 26.85
N ILE A 17 -6.70 20.73 27.32
CA ILE A 17 -7.56 19.54 27.28
C ILE A 17 -8.05 19.28 25.85
N TYR A 18 -8.45 20.33 25.12
CA TYR A 18 -8.83 20.19 23.71
C TYR A 18 -7.66 19.77 22.81
N GLU A 19 -6.44 20.17 23.15
CA GLU A 19 -5.22 19.72 22.46
C GLU A 19 -4.83 18.27 22.79
N ARG A 20 -5.10 17.81 24.02
CA ARG A 20 -4.90 16.40 24.42
C ARG A 20 -5.97 15.45 23.87
N LEU A 21 -7.19 15.94 23.64
CA LEU A 21 -8.34 15.12 23.23
C LEU A 21 -8.51 14.94 21.70
N SER A 22 -7.70 15.60 20.87
CA SER A 22 -7.84 15.43 19.41
C SER A 22 -6.50 15.33 18.64
N PRO A 23 -5.79 14.18 18.77
CA PRO A 23 -4.63 13.86 17.93
C PRO A 23 -4.95 14.03 16.43
N ARG A 24 -6.17 13.64 16.01
CA ARG A 24 -6.66 13.77 14.62
C ARG A 24 -6.75 15.22 14.14
N ARG A 25 -7.18 16.17 14.98
CA ARG A 25 -7.26 17.60 14.59
C ARG A 25 -5.88 18.23 14.49
N LYS A 26 -4.95 17.84 15.35
CA LYS A 26 -3.54 18.27 15.30
C LYS A 26 -2.87 17.78 14.01
N VAL A 27 -3.08 16.51 13.65
CA VAL A 27 -2.63 15.92 12.37
C VAL A 27 -3.27 16.64 11.17
N MET A 28 -4.57 16.91 11.19
CA MET A 28 -5.26 17.61 10.11
C MET A 28 -4.84 19.10 10.00
N LYS A 29 -4.52 19.78 11.10
CA LYS A 29 -3.95 21.14 11.09
C LYS A 29 -2.53 21.16 10.54
N VAL A 30 -1.70 20.18 10.90
CA VAL A 30 -0.36 20.01 10.31
C VAL A 30 -0.47 19.74 8.81
N PHE A 31 -1.43 18.90 8.38
CA PHE A 31 -1.73 18.63 6.98
C PHE A 31 -2.21 19.88 6.22
N PHE A 32 -3.13 20.64 6.81
CA PHE A 32 -3.70 21.86 6.22
C PHE A 32 -2.66 22.98 6.08
N ASN A 33 -1.74 23.12 7.05
CA ASN A 33 -0.67 24.11 6.99
C ASN A 33 0.47 23.70 6.03
N LEU A 34 0.70 22.40 5.83
CA LEU A 34 1.64 21.87 4.83
C LEU A 34 1.13 22.08 3.40
N GLY A 35 -0.19 22.03 3.17
CA GLY A 35 -0.82 22.14 1.86
C GLY A 35 -0.86 23.55 1.24
N LYS A 36 -0.60 24.62 2.01
CA LYS A 36 -0.77 26.01 1.50
C LYS A 36 0.33 26.50 0.56
N LYS A 37 1.49 25.84 0.46
CA LYS A 37 2.64 26.33 -0.33
C LYS A 37 3.52 25.24 -1.00
N ILE A 38 3.10 23.98 -1.01
CA ILE A 38 3.93 22.86 -1.48
C ILE A 38 3.22 22.20 -2.67
N SER A 39 3.88 22.15 -3.83
CA SER A 39 3.39 21.39 -4.98
C SER A 39 3.34 19.89 -4.63
N VAL A 40 2.41 19.13 -5.21
CA VAL A 40 2.29 17.67 -4.96
C VAL A 40 3.62 16.93 -5.16
N ALA A 41 4.45 17.40 -6.09
CA ALA A 41 5.79 16.88 -6.36
C ALA A 41 6.82 17.12 -5.25
N ALA A 42 6.65 18.13 -4.39
CA ALA A 42 7.57 18.47 -3.31
C ALA A 42 7.15 17.92 -1.93
N LEU A 43 5.95 17.31 -1.84
CA LEU A 43 5.48 16.65 -0.62
C LEU A 43 6.44 15.57 -0.09
N PRO A 44 7.09 14.74 -0.94
CA PRO A 44 8.06 13.75 -0.47
C PRO A 44 9.29 14.42 0.17
N MET A 45 9.86 15.46 -0.46
CA MET A 45 11.06 16.15 0.05
C MET A 45 10.76 16.97 1.32
N ALA A 46 9.61 17.66 1.38
CA ALA A 46 9.21 18.40 2.57
C ALA A 46 9.01 17.46 3.77
N LEU A 47 8.46 16.27 3.56
CA LEU A 47 8.32 15.25 4.60
C LEU A 47 9.67 14.73 5.10
N ALA A 48 10.63 14.51 4.18
CA ALA A 48 11.97 14.08 4.56
C ALA A 48 12.69 15.09 5.46
N THR A 49 12.56 16.39 5.19
CA THR A 49 13.16 17.42 6.06
C THR A 49 12.56 17.46 7.46
N MET A 50 11.28 17.07 7.62
CA MET A 50 10.65 16.94 8.94
C MET A 50 11.16 15.71 9.70
N LEU A 51 11.42 14.61 9.01
CA LEU A 51 12.04 13.40 9.58
C LEU A 51 13.46 13.71 10.10
N GLN A 52 14.26 14.44 9.32
CA GLN A 52 15.63 14.84 9.70
C GLN A 52 15.67 15.67 11.01
N LYS A 53 14.71 16.60 11.21
CA LYS A 53 14.65 17.46 12.40
C LYS A 53 14.15 16.74 13.67
N ALA A 54 13.34 15.69 13.53
CA ALA A 54 12.78 14.98 14.68
C ALA A 54 13.71 13.89 15.25
N TYR A 55 14.65 13.37 14.45
CA TYR A 55 15.43 12.17 14.78
C TYR A 55 16.94 12.37 14.95
N GLY A 56 17.42 13.62 15.04
CA GLY A 56 18.85 13.92 15.26
C GLY A 56 19.48 13.32 16.55
N GLN A 57 18.74 12.56 17.36
CA GLN A 57 19.21 11.96 18.62
C GLN A 57 18.68 10.54 18.95
N THR A 58 17.89 9.86 18.10
CA THR A 58 17.41 8.49 18.43
C THR A 58 17.59 7.50 17.28
N THR A 59 18.34 6.42 17.55
CA THR A 59 18.49 5.28 16.63
C THR A 59 17.19 4.48 16.60
N ALA A 60 16.63 4.26 15.40
CA ALA A 60 15.48 3.37 15.26
C ALA A 60 15.86 1.92 15.60
N SER A 61 14.90 1.10 16.03
CA SER A 61 15.16 -0.33 16.24
C SER A 61 15.55 -0.99 14.90
N THR A 62 16.34 -2.06 14.96
CA THR A 62 16.73 -2.86 13.79
C THR A 62 15.52 -3.29 12.96
N GLY A 63 14.43 -3.70 13.62
CA GLY A 63 13.18 -4.10 12.95
C GLY A 63 12.50 -2.98 12.14
N VAL A 64 12.61 -1.71 12.55
CA VAL A 64 12.10 -0.57 11.76
C VAL A 64 12.92 -0.39 10.49
N ILE A 65 14.25 -0.43 10.61
CA ILE A 65 15.16 -0.30 9.47
C ILE A 65 14.97 -1.47 8.48
N ASP A 66 14.80 -2.69 8.98
CA ASP A 66 14.52 -3.86 8.15
C ASP A 66 13.18 -3.75 7.42
N SER A 67 12.15 -3.21 8.09
CA SER A 67 10.84 -2.98 7.48
C SER A 67 10.90 -1.94 6.36
N LEU A 68 11.66 -0.86 6.55
CA LEU A 68 11.85 0.18 5.53
C LEU A 68 12.70 -0.33 4.36
N ASN A 69 13.75 -1.11 4.61
CA ASN A 69 14.55 -1.74 3.57
C ASN A 69 13.79 -2.82 2.81
N PHE A 70 12.82 -3.48 3.45
CA PHE A 70 11.90 -4.37 2.76
C PHE A 70 10.98 -3.59 1.82
N ALA A 71 10.33 -2.52 2.30
CA ALA A 71 9.51 -1.66 1.45
C ALA A 71 10.31 -1.12 0.25
N LEU A 72 11.54 -0.67 0.48
CA LEU A 72 12.44 -0.16 -0.56
C LEU A 72 12.75 -1.22 -1.65
N ALA A 73 12.80 -2.50 -1.29
CA ALA A 73 12.96 -3.57 -2.29
C ALA A 73 11.73 -3.72 -3.19
N LEU A 74 10.54 -3.54 -2.63
CA LEU A 74 9.28 -3.59 -3.39
C LEU A 74 9.17 -2.37 -4.32
N GLU A 75 9.55 -1.17 -3.86
CA GLU A 75 9.57 0.01 -4.73
C GLU A 75 10.52 -0.17 -5.93
N TYR A 76 11.70 -0.79 -5.74
CA TYR A 76 12.60 -1.08 -6.86
C TYR A 76 11.96 -2.03 -7.87
N MET A 77 11.22 -3.04 -7.41
CA MET A 77 10.50 -3.99 -8.26
C MET A 77 9.44 -3.29 -9.12
N GLU A 78 8.59 -2.48 -8.49
CA GLU A 78 7.52 -1.72 -9.16
C GLU A 78 8.11 -0.70 -10.15
N PHE A 79 9.09 0.10 -9.70
CA PHE A 79 9.78 1.07 -10.55
C PHE A 79 10.38 0.42 -11.80
N HIS A 80 11.08 -0.71 -11.63
CA HIS A 80 11.75 -1.38 -12.74
C HIS A 80 10.77 -2.00 -13.74
N LEU A 81 9.62 -2.52 -13.28
CA LEU A 81 8.55 -2.98 -14.18
C LEU A 81 8.05 -1.83 -15.07
N TYR A 82 7.65 -0.71 -14.46
CA TYR A 82 7.10 0.42 -15.21
C TYR A 82 8.13 1.10 -16.10
N ASN A 83 9.35 1.29 -15.59
CA ASN A 83 10.43 1.90 -16.35
C ASN A 83 10.81 1.04 -17.56
N ASN A 84 10.84 -0.28 -17.44
CA ASN A 84 11.12 -1.17 -18.56
C ASN A 84 10.05 -1.08 -19.65
N ALA A 85 8.76 -1.10 -19.28
CA ALA A 85 7.67 -0.96 -20.24
C ALA A 85 7.70 0.40 -20.97
N LEU A 86 8.07 1.48 -20.28
CA LEU A 86 8.14 2.83 -20.87
C LEU A 86 9.38 3.08 -21.72
N THR A 87 10.51 2.42 -21.44
CA THR A 87 11.80 2.75 -22.07
C THR A 87 12.31 1.68 -23.03
N VAL A 88 12.07 0.40 -22.74
CA VAL A 88 12.52 -0.73 -23.56
C VAL A 88 11.44 -1.16 -24.54
N THR A 89 10.17 -1.12 -24.15
CA THR A 89 9.04 -1.51 -25.01
C THR A 89 7.91 -0.46 -25.05
N PRO A 90 8.20 0.80 -25.42
CA PRO A 90 7.22 1.90 -25.37
C PRO A 90 5.98 1.70 -26.25
N SER A 91 6.04 0.82 -27.26
CA SER A 91 4.89 0.45 -28.09
C SER A 91 3.93 -0.54 -27.43
N LEU A 92 4.33 -1.16 -26.31
CA LEU A 92 3.51 -2.09 -25.54
C LEU A 92 2.29 -1.39 -24.92
N ILE A 93 2.47 -0.14 -24.47
CA ILE A 93 1.45 0.62 -23.75
C ILE A 93 0.62 1.44 -24.75
N PRO A 94 -0.72 1.32 -24.76
CA PRO A 94 -1.60 2.19 -25.54
C PRO A 94 -1.36 3.68 -25.23
N ASN A 95 -1.51 4.55 -26.24
CA ASN A 95 -1.23 5.98 -26.07
C ASN A 95 -2.09 6.64 -24.98
N GLU A 96 -3.33 6.20 -24.82
CA GLU A 96 -4.25 6.68 -23.77
C GLU A 96 -3.79 6.31 -22.35
N ASP A 97 -3.08 5.20 -22.19
CA ASP A 97 -2.65 4.68 -20.89
C ASP A 97 -1.21 5.10 -20.54
N LYS A 98 -0.40 5.53 -21.51
CA LYS A 98 0.98 5.99 -21.28
C LYS A 98 1.13 7.05 -20.18
N PRO A 99 0.28 8.10 -20.10
CA PRO A 99 0.38 9.09 -19.03
C PRO A 99 0.18 8.49 -17.64
N ILE A 100 -0.71 7.49 -17.52
CA ILE A 100 -1.01 6.80 -16.26
C ILE A 100 0.21 6.00 -15.82
N ILE A 101 0.74 5.14 -16.70
CA ILE A 101 1.92 4.33 -16.40
C ILE A 101 3.15 5.20 -16.12
N THR A 102 3.30 6.33 -16.82
CA THR A 102 4.37 7.31 -16.55
C THR A 102 4.24 7.92 -15.16
N ALA A 103 3.02 8.28 -14.75
CA ALA A 103 2.78 8.84 -13.41
C ALA A 103 3.11 7.82 -12.32
N MET A 104 2.68 6.56 -12.48
CA MET A 104 3.00 5.47 -11.54
C MET A 104 4.51 5.26 -11.41
N ARG A 105 5.24 5.13 -12.54
CA ARG A 105 6.71 5.06 -12.53
C ARG A 105 7.37 6.21 -11.77
N ASN A 106 6.86 7.43 -11.94
CA ASN A 106 7.38 8.61 -11.25
C ASN A 106 7.07 8.58 -9.74
N HIS A 107 5.92 8.05 -9.34
CA HIS A 107 5.59 7.84 -7.94
C HIS A 107 6.53 6.82 -7.30
N GLU A 108 6.83 5.69 -7.96
CA GLU A 108 7.78 4.70 -7.40
C GLU A 108 9.17 5.28 -7.22
N GLN A 109 9.63 6.11 -8.16
CA GLN A 109 10.90 6.82 -7.99
C GLN A 109 10.86 7.78 -6.78
N ALA A 110 9.73 8.45 -6.55
CA ALA A 110 9.57 9.33 -5.39
C ALA A 110 9.51 8.53 -4.07
N HIS A 111 8.89 7.34 -4.07
CA HIS A 111 8.86 6.43 -2.92
C HIS A 111 10.26 5.91 -2.58
N ILE A 112 11.04 5.47 -3.58
CA ILE A 112 12.45 5.08 -3.43
C ILE A 112 13.23 6.21 -2.73
N ASN A 113 13.14 7.44 -3.25
CA ASN A 113 13.86 8.58 -2.71
C ASN A 113 13.46 8.87 -1.26
N LEU A 114 12.16 8.82 -0.95
CA LEU A 114 11.64 9.05 0.40
C LEU A 114 12.12 7.98 1.38
N LEU A 115 12.09 6.71 1.00
CA LEU A 115 12.53 5.60 1.86
C LEU A 115 14.03 5.67 2.13
N ILE A 116 14.86 5.95 1.12
CA ILE A 116 16.30 6.15 1.29
C ILE A 116 16.57 7.26 2.30
N GLN A 117 15.94 8.43 2.11
CA GLN A 117 16.10 9.57 3.02
C GLN A 117 15.61 9.24 4.44
N THR A 118 14.49 8.52 4.55
CA THR A 118 13.94 8.10 5.86
C THR A 118 14.92 7.18 6.58
N ILE A 119 15.43 6.15 5.92
CA ILE A 119 16.40 5.20 6.51
C ILE A 119 17.66 5.94 6.97
N GLN A 120 18.21 6.83 6.13
CA GLN A 120 19.38 7.65 6.47
C GLN A 120 19.12 8.56 7.68
N SER A 121 17.95 9.22 7.74
CA SER A 121 17.57 10.09 8.86
C SER A 121 17.46 9.35 10.20
N LEU A 122 17.24 8.04 10.15
CA LEU A 122 17.20 7.15 11.32
C LEU A 122 18.57 6.52 11.65
N ASN A 123 19.64 6.96 10.98
CA ASN A 123 20.99 6.38 11.05
C ASN A 123 21.03 4.89 10.67
N GLY A 124 20.08 4.45 9.84
CA GLY A 124 20.03 3.08 9.32
C GLY A 124 20.88 2.91 8.07
N THR A 125 21.35 1.68 7.86
CA THR A 125 22.00 1.30 6.60
C THR A 125 20.94 1.10 5.52
N VAL A 126 21.03 1.88 4.46
CA VAL A 126 20.19 1.73 3.27
C VAL A 126 20.66 0.48 2.51
N ARG A 127 19.72 -0.36 2.08
CA ARG A 127 20.03 -1.49 1.20
C ARG A 127 20.64 -1.00 -0.11
N SER A 128 21.44 -1.85 -0.74
CA SER A 128 21.90 -1.62 -2.10
C SER A 128 20.72 -1.55 -3.08
N ALA A 129 20.86 -0.68 -4.09
CA ALA A 129 19.91 -0.59 -5.18
C ALA A 129 19.75 -1.97 -5.87
N MET A 130 18.51 -2.32 -6.19
CA MET A 130 18.20 -3.58 -6.88
C MET A 130 17.90 -3.27 -8.34
N PRO A 131 18.72 -3.76 -9.28
CA PRO A 131 18.52 -3.50 -10.71
C PRO A 131 17.40 -4.38 -11.30
N TYR A 132 16.99 -4.13 -12.55
CA TYR A 132 15.88 -4.84 -13.20
C TYR A 132 16.07 -6.37 -13.18
N GLU A 133 17.31 -6.83 -13.38
CA GLU A 133 17.66 -8.26 -13.40
C GLU A 133 17.56 -8.93 -12.03
N ALA A 134 17.46 -8.16 -10.94
CA ALA A 134 17.18 -8.69 -9.60
C ALA A 134 15.78 -9.33 -9.50
N PHE A 135 14.89 -8.97 -10.42
CA PHE A 135 13.49 -9.35 -10.38
C PHE A 135 13.12 -10.38 -11.46
N ASP A 136 12.12 -11.20 -11.16
CA ASP A 136 11.53 -12.20 -12.03
C ASP A 136 10.08 -11.84 -12.39
N TYR A 137 9.91 -11.15 -13.52
CA TYR A 137 8.58 -10.78 -14.05
C TYR A 137 7.93 -11.89 -14.88
N THR A 138 8.47 -13.11 -14.87
CA THR A 138 8.04 -14.19 -15.78
C THR A 138 6.87 -15.03 -15.26
N LYS A 139 6.36 -14.70 -14.06
CA LYS A 139 5.38 -15.53 -13.36
C LYS A 139 3.98 -15.54 -14.00
N VAL A 140 3.63 -14.49 -14.76
CA VAL A 140 2.41 -14.46 -15.58
C VAL A 140 2.65 -15.09 -16.95
N ALA A 141 3.79 -14.76 -17.58
CA ALA A 141 4.21 -15.30 -18.86
C ALA A 141 5.73 -15.17 -18.99
N VAL A 142 6.36 -15.98 -19.85
CA VAL A 142 7.82 -16.02 -20.06
C VAL A 142 8.44 -14.64 -20.30
N ASN A 143 7.70 -13.73 -20.94
CA ASN A 143 8.16 -12.38 -21.17
C ASN A 143 7.01 -11.38 -20.95
N VAL A 144 7.19 -10.49 -19.97
CA VAL A 144 6.23 -9.46 -19.59
C VAL A 144 5.97 -8.43 -20.70
N ASN A 145 6.91 -8.27 -21.62
CA ASN A 145 6.85 -7.27 -22.70
C ASN A 145 6.16 -7.77 -23.98
N THR A 146 5.52 -8.95 -23.95
CA THR A 146 4.91 -9.56 -25.13
C THR A 146 3.50 -9.08 -25.42
N SER A 147 2.76 -8.65 -24.39
CA SER A 147 1.40 -8.12 -24.52
C SER A 147 1.09 -7.16 -23.39
N TYR A 148 0.33 -6.13 -23.71
CA TYR A 148 -0.14 -5.16 -22.71
C TYR A 148 -0.96 -5.84 -21.60
N SER A 149 -1.75 -6.87 -21.94
CA SER A 149 -2.51 -7.63 -20.95
C SER A 149 -1.61 -8.41 -19.98
N ILE A 150 -0.48 -8.93 -20.45
CA ILE A 150 0.49 -9.64 -19.60
C ILE A 150 1.15 -8.63 -18.67
N PHE A 151 1.58 -7.48 -19.20
CA PHE A 151 2.13 -6.39 -18.40
C PHE A 151 1.17 -5.94 -17.29
N LEU A 152 -0.10 -5.65 -17.61
CA LEU A 152 -1.07 -5.21 -16.60
C LEU A 152 -1.35 -6.28 -15.54
N ARG A 153 -1.45 -7.56 -15.93
CA ARG A 153 -1.61 -8.65 -14.94
C ARG A 153 -0.40 -8.75 -14.01
N THR A 154 0.81 -8.62 -14.54
CA THR A 154 2.04 -8.62 -13.73
C THR A 154 2.08 -7.42 -12.79
N ALA A 155 1.72 -6.22 -13.29
CA ALA A 155 1.61 -5.01 -12.47
C ALA A 155 0.60 -5.20 -11.34
N MET A 156 -0.60 -5.71 -11.64
CA MET A 156 -1.64 -5.95 -10.63
C MET A 156 -1.14 -6.84 -9.49
N LEU A 157 -0.46 -7.95 -9.81
CA LEU A 157 0.07 -8.88 -8.81
C LEU A 157 1.10 -8.23 -7.89
N ILE A 158 2.00 -7.44 -8.48
CA ILE A 158 3.06 -6.75 -7.76
C ILE A 158 2.49 -5.65 -6.87
N GLU A 159 1.57 -4.85 -7.39
CA GLU A 159 0.87 -3.79 -6.65
C GLU A 159 0.05 -4.36 -5.49
N ASP A 160 -0.72 -5.43 -5.72
CA ASP A 160 -1.50 -6.09 -4.67
C ASP A 160 -0.60 -6.66 -3.56
N LEU A 161 0.52 -7.28 -3.93
CA LEU A 161 1.54 -7.75 -2.99
C LEU A 161 2.13 -6.58 -2.21
N GLY A 162 2.50 -5.49 -2.89
CA GLY A 162 3.05 -4.27 -2.31
C GLY A 162 2.14 -3.66 -1.26
N VAL A 163 0.86 -3.48 -1.59
CA VAL A 163 -0.18 -2.96 -0.69
C VAL A 163 -0.29 -3.83 0.57
N ARG A 164 -0.45 -5.16 0.44
CA ARG A 164 -0.61 -6.07 1.58
C ARG A 164 0.65 -6.15 2.45
N ALA A 165 1.83 -6.20 1.81
CA ALA A 165 3.13 -6.24 2.47
C ALA A 165 3.40 -4.95 3.28
N ARG A 166 3.22 -3.78 2.66
CA ARG A 166 3.40 -2.47 3.30
C ARG A 166 2.42 -2.28 4.45
N LYS A 167 1.15 -2.70 4.29
CA LYS A 167 0.16 -2.65 5.38
C LYS A 167 0.64 -3.41 6.62
N GLY A 168 1.24 -4.59 6.43
CA GLY A 168 1.77 -5.38 7.54
C GLY A 168 2.98 -4.74 8.20
N GLN A 169 3.82 -4.05 7.43
CA GLN A 169 4.94 -3.28 7.98
C GLN A 169 4.46 -2.13 8.87
N LEU A 170 3.28 -1.56 8.65
CA LEU A 170 2.77 -0.49 9.50
C LEU A 170 2.68 -0.90 10.98
N ILE A 171 2.51 -2.19 11.28
CA ILE A 171 2.46 -2.73 12.64
C ILE A 171 3.77 -2.46 13.39
N SER A 172 4.93 -2.63 12.72
CA SER A 172 6.25 -2.40 13.32
C SER A 172 6.58 -0.91 13.47
N LEU A 173 5.83 -0.03 12.83
CA LEU A 173 6.06 1.42 12.81
C LEU A 173 5.19 2.19 13.81
N THR A 174 4.27 1.52 14.52
CA THR A 174 3.29 2.18 15.40
C THR A 174 3.92 2.97 16.55
N ALA A 175 5.13 2.60 16.99
CA ALA A 175 5.89 3.34 17.99
C ALA A 175 6.51 4.65 17.46
N ASN A 176 6.52 4.88 16.14
CA ASN A 176 7.13 6.04 15.49
C ASN A 176 6.12 6.75 14.59
N ASN A 177 5.37 7.71 15.16
CA ASN A 177 4.30 8.41 14.46
C ASN A 177 4.73 9.12 13.16
N THR A 178 5.96 9.62 13.10
CA THR A 178 6.44 10.35 11.90
C THR A 178 6.75 9.37 10.77
N VAL A 179 7.47 8.28 11.06
CA VAL A 179 7.76 7.22 10.10
C VAL A 179 6.48 6.49 9.69
N LEU A 180 5.58 6.24 10.64
CA LEU A 180 4.24 5.69 10.38
C LEU A 180 3.46 6.59 9.43
N ALA A 181 3.43 7.90 9.65
CA ALA A 181 2.72 8.84 8.79
C ALA A 181 3.30 8.85 7.36
N ALA A 182 4.61 8.73 7.20
CA ALA A 182 5.24 8.58 5.89
C ALA A 182 4.85 7.26 5.21
N ALA A 183 4.95 6.14 5.93
CA ALA A 183 4.62 4.81 5.41
C ALA A 183 3.13 4.67 5.04
N VAL A 184 2.21 5.23 5.84
CA VAL A 184 0.76 5.23 5.53
C VAL A 184 0.45 6.04 4.27
N ARG A 185 1.20 7.12 3.99
CA ARG A 185 1.03 7.92 2.77
C ARG A 185 1.45 7.15 1.52
N ILE A 186 2.61 6.48 1.57
CA ILE A 186 3.05 5.58 0.49
C ILE A 186 1.97 4.52 0.29
N HIS A 187 1.61 3.77 1.33
CA HIS A 187 0.59 2.71 1.26
C HIS A 187 -0.75 3.18 0.63
N SER A 188 -1.17 4.42 0.90
CA SER A 188 -2.39 4.97 0.31
C SER A 188 -2.27 5.27 -1.19
N LEU A 189 -1.07 5.59 -1.69
CA LEU A 189 -0.80 5.75 -3.12
C LEU A 189 -0.70 4.39 -3.82
N GLU A 190 -0.02 3.42 -3.20
CA GLU A 190 0.04 2.03 -3.68
C GLU A 190 -1.35 1.42 -3.84
N ALA A 191 -2.25 1.66 -2.88
CA ALA A 191 -3.63 1.19 -3.00
C ALA A 191 -4.37 1.80 -4.20
N ARG A 192 -4.03 3.04 -4.57
CA ARG A 192 -4.58 3.69 -5.79
C ARG A 192 -3.93 3.14 -7.05
N HIS A 193 -2.66 2.78 -7.00
CA HIS A 193 -1.98 2.12 -8.11
C HIS A 193 -2.60 0.76 -8.42
N SER A 194 -2.74 -0.10 -7.40
CA SER A 194 -3.49 -1.37 -7.50
C SER A 194 -4.89 -1.15 -8.08
N ALA A 195 -5.66 -0.20 -7.54
CA ALA A 195 -7.02 0.09 -8.03
C ALA A 195 -7.04 0.54 -9.49
N GLN A 196 -6.10 1.41 -9.88
CA GLN A 196 -5.99 1.92 -11.24
C GLN A 196 -5.64 0.80 -12.23
N ILE A 197 -4.66 -0.05 -11.93
CA ILE A 197 -4.30 -1.18 -12.80
C ILE A 197 -5.47 -2.17 -12.92
N ARG A 198 -6.16 -2.46 -11.82
CA ARG A 198 -7.36 -3.32 -11.82
C ARG A 198 -8.47 -2.75 -12.71
N LEU A 199 -8.71 -1.45 -12.65
CA LEU A 199 -9.66 -0.77 -13.55
C LEU A 199 -9.25 -0.87 -15.02
N MET A 200 -7.95 -0.74 -15.32
CA MET A 200 -7.44 -0.87 -16.68
C MET A 200 -7.62 -2.29 -17.22
N ILE A 201 -7.35 -3.32 -16.40
CA ILE A 201 -7.63 -4.72 -16.75
C ILE A 201 -9.13 -4.94 -17.00
N ASN A 202 -9.99 -4.39 -16.14
CA ASN A 202 -11.43 -4.49 -16.30
C ASN A 202 -11.89 -3.83 -17.61
N LYS A 203 -11.41 -2.61 -17.94
CA LYS A 203 -11.73 -1.90 -19.18
C LYS A 203 -11.33 -2.71 -20.42
N MET A 204 -10.24 -3.46 -20.36
CA MET A 204 -9.80 -4.35 -21.43
C MET A 204 -10.66 -5.60 -21.59
N GLN A 205 -11.56 -5.91 -20.64
CA GLN A 205 -12.41 -7.10 -20.66
C GLN A 205 -11.59 -8.39 -20.83
N LEU A 206 -10.47 -8.47 -20.12
CA LEU A 206 -9.56 -9.60 -20.17
C LEU A 206 -10.26 -10.89 -19.69
N THR A 207 -10.14 -11.97 -20.48
CA THR A 207 -10.71 -13.29 -20.15
C THR A 207 -10.28 -13.76 -18.75
N ASN A 208 -11.23 -14.32 -18.00
CA ASN A 208 -11.12 -14.72 -16.59
C ASN A 208 -10.99 -13.56 -15.58
N MET A 209 -11.08 -12.31 -16.04
CA MET A 209 -10.95 -11.08 -15.27
C MET A 209 -11.95 -9.99 -15.73
N LYS A 210 -13.01 -10.33 -16.46
CA LYS A 210 -13.95 -9.33 -17.02
C LYS A 210 -14.76 -8.59 -15.95
N SER A 211 -14.95 -9.24 -14.81
CA SER A 211 -15.64 -8.67 -13.64
C SER A 211 -14.67 -8.31 -12.52
N LEU A 212 -13.40 -8.07 -12.85
CA LEU A 212 -12.41 -7.61 -11.87
C LEU A 212 -12.80 -6.24 -11.31
N ARG A 213 -12.74 -6.11 -9.98
CA ARG A 213 -13.04 -4.86 -9.28
C ARG A 213 -11.79 -4.02 -9.04
N PRO A 214 -11.91 -2.71 -8.78
CA PRO A 214 -10.79 -1.85 -8.38
C PRO A 214 -10.17 -2.20 -7.01
N TRP A 215 -10.63 -3.25 -6.35
CA TRP A 215 -10.09 -3.74 -5.08
C TRP A 215 -10.08 -5.28 -5.07
N PRO A 216 -9.11 -5.92 -4.38
CA PRO A 216 -9.12 -7.33 -4.05
C PRO A 216 -10.36 -7.70 -3.24
N GLY A 217 -10.79 -8.93 -3.42
CA GLY A 217 -11.78 -9.56 -2.58
C GLY A 217 -12.10 -10.95 -3.11
N GLN A 218 -13.29 -11.46 -2.78
CA GLN A 218 -13.72 -12.75 -3.31
C GLN A 218 -13.88 -12.69 -4.84
N ARG A 219 -13.19 -13.60 -5.55
CA ARG A 219 -13.10 -13.64 -7.00
C ARG A 219 -14.47 -13.74 -7.64
N ARG A 220 -14.62 -13.09 -8.80
CA ARG A 220 -15.81 -13.20 -9.66
C ARG A 220 -15.50 -13.91 -10.98
N SER A 221 -16.48 -14.63 -11.51
CA SER A 221 -16.44 -15.16 -12.87
C SER A 221 -16.53 -14.02 -13.88
N ASP A 222 -16.31 -14.31 -15.17
CA ASP A 222 -16.47 -13.31 -16.23
C ASP A 222 -17.90 -12.75 -16.31
N ASN A 223 -18.91 -13.50 -15.82
CA ASN A 223 -20.31 -13.10 -15.76
C ASN A 223 -20.68 -12.34 -14.46
N GLY A 224 -19.72 -12.06 -13.59
CA GLY A 224 -19.92 -11.30 -12.35
C GLY A 224 -20.34 -12.13 -11.14
N GLU A 225 -20.50 -13.44 -11.29
CA GLU A 225 -20.88 -14.35 -10.22
C GLU A 225 -19.72 -14.58 -9.25
N LEU A 226 -20.00 -14.59 -7.95
CA LEU A 226 -18.98 -14.89 -6.94
C LEU A 226 -18.52 -16.35 -7.04
N ILE A 227 -17.22 -16.57 -7.11
CA ILE A 227 -16.61 -17.89 -7.02
C ILE A 227 -16.40 -18.20 -5.54
N LYS A 228 -17.13 -19.19 -5.04
CA LYS A 228 -17.11 -19.58 -3.63
C LYS A 228 -15.69 -19.91 -3.17
N ASP A 229 -15.31 -19.39 -2.00
CA ASP A 229 -14.05 -19.68 -1.29
C ASP A 229 -12.78 -19.44 -2.13
N ASN A 230 -12.83 -18.50 -3.08
CA ASN A 230 -11.69 -18.13 -3.92
C ASN A 230 -11.40 -16.63 -3.80
N PHE A 231 -10.24 -16.28 -3.25
CA PHE A 231 -9.79 -14.89 -3.07
C PHE A 231 -8.63 -14.52 -4.01
N ASN A 232 -8.20 -15.47 -4.86
CA ASN A 232 -7.11 -15.25 -5.79
C ASN A 232 -7.62 -14.59 -7.08
N ASP A 233 -7.70 -13.26 -7.05
CA ASP A 233 -8.16 -12.44 -8.17
C ASP A 233 -7.28 -12.54 -9.44
N SER A 234 -6.06 -13.07 -9.33
CA SER A 234 -5.16 -13.19 -10.49
C SER A 234 -5.57 -14.26 -11.50
N ALA A 235 -6.44 -15.19 -11.11
CA ALA A 235 -6.76 -16.41 -11.85
C ALA A 235 -5.56 -17.32 -12.15
N LEU A 236 -4.43 -17.15 -11.45
CA LEU A 236 -3.22 -17.96 -11.58
C LEU A 236 -2.91 -18.67 -10.26
N GLY A 237 -2.96 -20.00 -10.24
CA GLY A 237 -2.77 -20.79 -9.02
C GLY A 237 -1.43 -20.53 -8.32
N VAL A 238 -0.35 -20.34 -9.09
CA VAL A 238 0.99 -20.02 -8.57
C VAL A 238 1.05 -18.68 -7.79
N MET A 239 0.06 -17.81 -7.99
CA MET A 239 -0.03 -16.49 -7.34
C MET A 239 -0.95 -16.45 -6.13
N ALA A 240 -1.61 -17.57 -5.80
CA ALA A 240 -2.47 -17.66 -4.63
C ALA A 240 -1.81 -17.11 -3.34
N PRO A 241 -0.49 -17.34 -3.09
CA PRO A 241 0.16 -16.82 -1.89
C PRO A 241 0.07 -15.29 -1.70
N ILE A 242 -0.13 -14.49 -2.76
CA ILE A 242 -0.30 -13.03 -2.64
C ILE A 242 -1.60 -12.69 -1.91
N TYR A 243 -2.64 -13.52 -2.11
CA TYR A 243 -3.99 -13.32 -1.58
C TYR A 243 -4.28 -14.21 -0.37
N ASP A 244 -3.38 -15.12 -0.04
CA ASP A 244 -3.51 -15.99 1.12
C ASP A 244 -3.32 -15.20 2.42
N LYS A 245 -4.10 -15.58 3.42
CA LYS A 245 -4.02 -15.08 4.79
C LYS A 245 -2.85 -15.75 5.52
N ASP A 246 -2.14 -14.96 6.33
CA ASP A 246 -1.22 -15.50 7.32
C ASP A 246 -1.92 -16.39 8.35
N SER A 247 -1.45 -17.63 8.50
CA SER A 247 -2.08 -18.64 9.38
C SER A 247 -2.13 -18.22 10.85
N THR A 248 -1.21 -17.37 11.29
CA THR A 248 -1.13 -16.84 12.66
C THR A 248 -1.83 -15.50 12.83
N ALA A 249 -2.20 -14.83 11.73
CA ALA A 249 -2.83 -13.53 11.80
C ALA A 249 -4.34 -13.67 11.99
N THR A 250 -4.97 -12.79 12.76
CA THR A 250 -6.41 -12.85 13.05
C THR A 250 -7.27 -12.10 12.02
N ASN A 251 -6.66 -11.29 11.14
CA ASN A 251 -7.31 -10.57 10.04
C ASN A 251 -7.63 -11.49 8.85
N SER A 252 -8.76 -11.32 8.17
CA SER A 252 -9.07 -12.08 6.94
C SER A 252 -10.01 -11.33 5.97
N GLU A 253 -10.02 -11.66 4.68
CA GLU A 253 -10.98 -11.27 3.62
C GLU A 253 -12.38 -11.85 3.89
N ILE A 254 -12.56 -12.60 4.98
CA ILE A 254 -13.87 -13.02 5.52
C ILE A 254 -14.22 -12.32 6.85
N LYS A 255 -13.46 -11.29 7.23
CA LYS A 255 -13.67 -10.60 8.51
C LYS A 255 -14.92 -9.74 8.46
N THR A 256 -15.94 -10.20 9.16
CA THR A 256 -17.24 -9.54 9.25
C THR A 256 -17.46 -8.80 10.57
N VAL A 257 -16.45 -8.76 11.45
CA VAL A 257 -16.50 -8.05 12.73
C VAL A 257 -15.32 -7.10 12.85
N GLN A 258 -15.61 -5.83 13.16
CA GLN A 258 -14.59 -4.81 13.42
C GLN A 258 -14.91 -4.10 14.74
N ALA A 259 -13.92 -4.00 15.63
CA ALA A 259 -14.06 -3.40 16.96
C ALA A 259 -15.26 -3.94 17.78
N GLY A 260 -15.56 -5.25 17.63
CA GLY A 260 -16.68 -5.92 18.31
C GLY A 260 -18.05 -5.70 17.65
N ILE A 261 -18.12 -4.96 16.54
CA ILE A 261 -19.35 -4.67 15.81
C ILE A 261 -19.44 -5.60 14.59
N SER A 262 -20.57 -6.29 14.44
CA SER A 262 -20.89 -7.01 13.21
C SER A 262 -21.13 -6.03 12.08
N LEU A 263 -20.38 -6.19 10.99
CA LEU A 263 -20.58 -5.48 9.74
C LEU A 263 -21.79 -6.01 8.98
N ILE A 264 -22.12 -7.30 9.13
CA ILE A 264 -23.30 -7.90 8.50
C ILE A 264 -24.55 -7.22 9.04
N GLY A 265 -25.40 -6.74 8.13
CA GLY A 265 -26.66 -6.11 8.52
C GLY A 265 -26.48 -4.80 9.29
N ILE A 266 -25.29 -4.19 9.28
CA ILE A 266 -25.01 -3.01 10.11
C ILE A 266 -26.03 -1.91 9.83
N ASN A 267 -26.61 -1.39 10.92
CA ASN A 267 -27.69 -0.39 10.87
C ASN A 267 -28.93 -0.84 10.05
N GLY A 268 -29.23 -2.15 10.02
CA GLY A 268 -30.38 -2.70 9.31
C GLY A 268 -30.20 -2.92 7.80
N ASN A 269 -28.99 -2.69 7.26
CA ASN A 269 -28.70 -2.88 5.83
C ASN A 269 -28.55 -4.36 5.47
N THR A 270 -29.64 -5.00 5.06
CA THR A 270 -29.67 -6.44 4.72
C THR A 270 -28.79 -6.82 3.53
N GLU A 271 -28.39 -5.85 2.70
CA GLU A 271 -27.49 -6.08 1.56
C GLU A 271 -26.03 -6.31 1.97
N ILE A 272 -25.65 -5.88 3.19
CA ILE A 272 -24.31 -6.11 3.74
C ILE A 272 -24.27 -7.55 4.27
N THR A 273 -24.09 -8.49 3.35
CA THR A 273 -23.91 -9.93 3.61
C THR A 273 -22.43 -10.25 3.83
N VAL A 274 -22.06 -11.51 4.07
CA VAL A 274 -20.67 -11.90 4.41
C VAL A 274 -19.65 -11.38 3.40
N ALA A 275 -19.89 -11.57 2.10
CA ALA A 275 -18.95 -11.14 1.06
C ALA A 275 -18.80 -9.61 1.02
N PRO A 276 -19.86 -8.79 0.85
CA PRO A 276 -19.76 -7.33 0.94
C PRO A 276 -19.20 -6.80 2.27
N ALA A 277 -19.49 -7.47 3.40
CA ALA A 277 -18.99 -7.08 4.72
C ALA A 277 -17.48 -7.30 4.86
N ALA A 278 -16.96 -8.33 4.18
CA ALA A 278 -15.56 -8.68 4.24
C ALA A 278 -14.73 -8.11 3.09
N GLU A 279 -15.39 -7.58 2.04
CA GLU A 279 -14.81 -6.81 0.94
C GLU A 279 -14.26 -5.47 1.44
N SER A 280 -13.03 -5.50 1.90
CA SER A 280 -12.19 -4.33 2.13
C SER A 280 -10.74 -4.82 2.07
N PHE A 281 -9.80 -3.97 1.64
CA PHE A 281 -8.36 -4.29 1.71
C PHE A 281 -7.91 -4.43 3.19
N ASP A 282 -8.42 -5.42 3.93
CA ASP A 282 -8.17 -5.58 5.36
C ASP A 282 -7.03 -6.56 5.66
N GLU A 283 -6.69 -7.46 4.73
CA GLU A 283 -5.59 -8.40 4.91
C GLU A 283 -4.22 -7.75 4.66
N PHE A 284 -3.42 -7.68 5.72
CA PHE A 284 -1.99 -7.44 5.63
C PHE A 284 -1.25 -8.76 5.59
N LEU A 285 -0.05 -8.75 5.00
CA LEU A 285 0.93 -9.83 5.13
C LEU A 285 1.95 -9.47 6.21
N LEU A 286 2.16 -10.36 7.17
CA LEU A 286 3.25 -10.28 8.13
C LEU A 286 4.59 -10.27 7.41
N THR A 287 5.58 -9.59 8.00
CA THR A 287 6.89 -9.37 7.37
C THR A 287 7.55 -10.66 6.87
N ALA A 288 7.49 -11.75 7.66
CA ALA A 288 8.08 -13.02 7.26
C ALA A 288 7.43 -13.59 5.99
N SER A 289 6.10 -13.60 5.92
CA SER A 289 5.36 -14.12 4.77
C SER A 289 5.50 -13.19 3.56
N ALA A 290 5.44 -11.88 3.76
CA ALA A 290 5.65 -10.91 2.70
C ALA A 290 7.05 -11.04 2.07
N LYS A 291 8.11 -11.15 2.90
CA LYS A 291 9.48 -11.41 2.43
C LYS A 291 9.58 -12.73 1.67
N LYS A 292 8.95 -13.80 2.20
CA LYS A 292 8.96 -15.13 1.58
C LYS A 292 8.26 -15.11 0.22
N ILE A 293 7.06 -14.56 0.14
CA ILE A 293 6.27 -14.47 -1.10
C ILE A 293 7.04 -13.65 -2.14
N ALA A 294 7.54 -12.46 -1.79
CA ALA A 294 8.36 -11.65 -2.70
C ALA A 294 9.62 -12.40 -3.16
N SER A 295 10.31 -13.10 -2.25
CA SER A 295 11.53 -13.85 -2.55
C SER A 295 11.31 -15.11 -3.39
N ASP A 296 10.14 -15.74 -3.28
CA ASP A 296 9.84 -16.96 -4.02
C ASP A 296 9.23 -16.65 -5.39
N LEU A 297 8.44 -15.57 -5.48
CA LEU A 297 7.73 -15.20 -6.69
C LEU A 297 8.48 -14.18 -7.56
N PHE A 298 9.12 -13.17 -6.99
CA PHE A 298 9.56 -12.02 -7.81
C PHE A 298 11.02 -11.61 -7.63
N ILE A 299 11.74 -12.11 -6.63
CA ILE A 299 13.14 -11.74 -6.39
C ILE A 299 14.07 -12.94 -6.64
N LYS A 300 15.06 -12.76 -7.50
CA LYS A 300 16.03 -13.82 -7.83
C LYS A 300 16.98 -14.10 -6.66
N ALA A 301 17.51 -15.32 -6.62
CA ALA A 301 18.29 -15.85 -5.49
C ALA A 301 19.40 -14.93 -4.96
N GLY A 302 20.17 -14.27 -5.84
CA GLY A 302 21.26 -13.37 -5.46
C GLY A 302 20.83 -12.04 -4.82
N TYR A 303 19.53 -11.74 -4.81
CA TYR A 303 18.98 -10.48 -4.35
C TYR A 303 17.92 -10.66 -3.25
N LYS A 304 17.74 -11.89 -2.76
CA LYS A 304 16.71 -12.23 -1.76
C LYS A 304 16.90 -11.42 -0.48
N LEU A 305 15.76 -11.15 0.15
CA LEU A 305 15.65 -10.36 1.36
C LEU A 305 15.94 -11.27 2.55
N ILE A 306 17.13 -11.13 3.16
CA ILE A 306 17.46 -11.80 4.43
C ILE A 306 16.59 -11.20 5.54
#